data_AF-A0A2X4TZA5-F1
#
_entry.id   AF-A0A2X4TZA5-F1
#
_cell.length_a   1.000
_cell.length_b   1.000
_cell.length_c   1.000
_cell.angle_alpha   90.00
_cell.angle_beta   90.00
_cell.angle_gamma   90.00
#
_symmetry.space_group_name_H-M   'P 1'
#
loop_
_entity.id
_entity.type
_entity.pdbx_description
1 polymer ?
#
loop_
_entity_poly.entity_id
_entity_poly.type
_entity_poly.pdbx_seq_one_letter_code
_entity_poly.pdbx_strand_id
1 'polypeptide(L)'
;MPLALLALTISAFAIGTTEFVIVGLIPTIAEQLGVTVPSAGLLVTIYAIGVAIGAPVLTALTGRVPRKLLLIGLMVLFTLGNLLAWQAPGYESLVVARLLTGLAHGVFFSIGSTIATGLVAKEKAASAIAIMFGA
;
A
#
# COMPACT_ATOMS: atom_id res chain seq x y z
N MET A 1 -5.65 -18.14 -14.73
CA MET A 1 -5.45 -17.46 -13.44
C MET A 1 -6.79 -16.84 -13.03
N PRO A 2 -7.28 -17.01 -11.78
CA PRO A 2 -8.56 -16.43 -11.37
C PRO A 2 -8.56 -14.90 -11.54
N LEU A 3 -9.66 -14.33 -12.03
CA LEU A 3 -9.78 -12.87 -12.19
C LEU A 3 -9.55 -12.11 -10.88
N ALA A 4 -10.01 -12.69 -9.77
CA ALA A 4 -9.77 -12.13 -8.44
C ALA A 4 -8.28 -12.12 -8.06
N LEU A 5 -7.50 -13.13 -8.46
CA LEU A 5 -6.06 -13.17 -8.23
C LEU A 5 -5.35 -12.13 -9.09
N LEU A 6 -5.76 -11.96 -10.35
CA LEU A 6 -5.25 -10.88 -11.21
C LEU A 6 -5.51 -9.49 -10.60
N ALA A 7 -6.71 -9.25 -10.05
CA ALA A 7 -7.04 -7.99 -9.40
C ALA A 7 -6.16 -7.73 -8.15
N LEU A 8 -5.87 -8.77 -7.36
CA LEU A 8 -4.94 -8.69 -6.24
C LEU A 8 -3.51 -8.37 -6.71
N THR A 9 -3.04 -9.02 -7.77
CA THR A 9 -1.73 -8.76 -8.37
C THR A 9 -1.60 -7.32 -8.88
N ILE A 10 -2.58 -6.82 -9.63
CA ILE A 10 -2.57 -5.42 -10.13
C ILE A 10 -2.55 -4.43 -8.96
N SER A 11 -3.32 -4.72 -7.90
CA SER A 11 -3.36 -3.88 -6.71
C SER A 11 -2.01 -3.88 -5.98
N ALA A 12 -1.40 -5.06 -5.80
CA ALA A 12 -0.08 -5.21 -5.19
C ALA A 12 1.01 -4.50 -6.01
N PHE A 13 0.97 -4.61 -7.34
CA PHE A 13 1.86 -3.89 -8.25
C PHE A 13 1.73 -2.37 -8.11
N ALA A 14 0.50 -1.84 -8.08
CA ALA A 14 0.26 -0.41 -7.91
C ALA A 14 0.78 0.10 -6.56
N ILE A 15 0.56 -0.68 -5.50
CA ILE A 15 1.07 -0.39 -4.15
C ILE A 15 2.60 -0.40 -4.13
N GLY A 16 3.23 -1.48 -4.63
CA GLY A 16 4.69 -1.61 -4.67
C GLY A 16 5.36 -0.52 -5.51
N THR A 17 4.80 -0.21 -6.69
CA THR A 17 5.30 0.89 -7.54
C THR A 17 5.31 2.21 -6.76
N THR A 18 4.20 2.55 -6.11
CA THR A 18 4.08 3.79 -5.31
C THR A 18 5.03 3.81 -4.12
N GLU A 19 5.26 2.67 -3.50
CA GLU A 19 6.13 2.54 -2.34
C GLU A 19 7.60 2.75 -2.70
N PHE A 20 8.06 2.19 -3.82
CA PHE A 20 9.48 2.14 -4.17
C PHE A 20 9.94 3.25 -5.13
N VAL A 21 9.07 3.73 -6.04
CA VAL A 21 9.45 4.79 -7.01
C VAL A 21 9.92 6.05 -6.30
N ILE A 22 9.34 6.38 -5.15
CA ILE A 22 9.70 7.57 -4.37
C ILE A 22 11.20 7.61 -4.01
N VAL A 23 11.85 6.45 -3.83
CA VAL A 23 13.28 6.38 -3.45
C VAL A 23 14.16 7.03 -4.51
N GLY A 24 13.85 6.80 -5.79
CA GLY A 24 14.55 7.44 -6.91
C GLY A 24 14.21 8.92 -7.08
N LEU A 25 13.11 9.37 -6.49
CA LEU A 25 12.60 10.74 -6.58
C LEU A 25 12.95 11.62 -5.36
N ILE A 26 13.60 11.07 -4.32
CA ILE A 26 13.93 11.80 -3.08
C ILE A 26 14.62 13.14 -3.37
N PRO A 27 15.67 13.22 -4.22
CA PRO A 27 16.33 14.50 -4.51
C PRO A 27 15.39 15.53 -5.15
N THR A 28 14.55 15.09 -6.09
CA THR A 28 13.56 15.94 -6.76
C THR A 28 12.49 16.44 -5.80
N ILE A 29 12.00 15.58 -4.90
CA ILE A 29 11.02 15.96 -3.87
C ILE A 29 11.64 16.97 -2.90
N ALA A 30 12.89 16.75 -2.48
CA ALA A 30 13.61 17.67 -1.61
C ALA A 30 13.73 19.07 -2.23
N GLU A 31 14.13 19.13 -3.50
CA GLU A 31 14.22 20.37 -4.27
C GLU A 31 12.87 21.07 -4.42
N GLN A 32 11.83 20.36 -4.88
CA GLN A 32 10.51 20.93 -5.14
C GLN A 32 9.80 21.43 -3.87
N LEU A 33 10.04 20.78 -2.73
CA LEU A 33 9.43 21.17 -1.46
C LEU A 33 10.33 22.08 -0.60
N GLY A 34 11.55 22.40 -1.07
CA GLY A 34 12.51 23.21 -0.32
C GLY A 34 12.96 22.58 1.00
N VAL A 35 12.99 21.24 1.08
CA VAL A 35 13.41 20.49 2.28
C VAL A 35 14.75 19.78 2.04
N THR A 36 15.36 19.28 3.10
CA THR A 36 16.61 18.51 2.96
C THR A 36 16.35 17.11 2.40
N VAL A 37 17.34 16.51 1.73
CA VAL A 37 17.29 15.11 1.27
C VAL A 37 16.98 14.14 2.42
N PRO A 38 17.60 14.24 3.62
CA PRO A 38 17.20 13.45 4.78
C PRO A 38 15.72 13.61 5.16
N SER A 39 15.18 14.83 5.13
CA SER A 39 13.76 15.07 5.39
C SER A 39 12.88 14.37 4.36
N ALA A 40 13.16 14.51 3.06
CA ALA A 40 12.41 13.80 2.02
C ALA A 40 12.51 12.27 2.19
N GLY A 41 13.65 11.74 2.63
CA GLY A 41 13.82 10.32 2.97
C GLY A 41 12.89 9.83 4.09
N LEU A 42 12.51 10.69 5.05
CA LEU A 42 11.57 10.33 6.11
C LEU A 42 10.17 10.00 5.58
N LEU A 43 9.78 10.45 4.37
CA LEU A 43 8.52 10.06 3.73
C LEU A 43 8.44 8.55 3.47
N VAL A 44 9.59 7.88 3.29
CA VAL A 44 9.67 6.41 3.19
C VAL A 44 9.48 5.79 4.57
N THR A 45 10.18 6.29 5.58
CA THR A 45 10.08 5.81 6.97
C THR A 45 8.67 5.95 7.52
N ILE A 46 8.00 7.09 7.29
CA ILE A 46 6.63 7.35 7.75
C ILE A 46 5.64 6.40 7.08
N TYR A 47 5.81 6.14 5.79
CA TYR A 47 5.00 5.15 5.08
C TYR A 47 5.20 3.75 5.68
N ALA A 48 6.45 3.34 5.92
CA ALA A 48 6.79 2.06 6.54
C ALA A 48 6.21 1.92 7.96
N ILE A 49 6.21 3.00 8.76
CA ILE A 49 5.54 3.05 10.06
C ILE A 49 4.03 2.83 9.88
N GLY A 50 3.42 3.51 8.91
CA GLY A 50 2.01 3.30 8.54
C GLY A 50 1.70 1.85 8.19
N VAL A 51 2.55 1.20 7.40
CA VAL A 51 2.42 -0.24 7.06
C VAL A 51 2.54 -1.11 8.31
N ALA A 52 3.59 -0.91 9.11
CA ALA A 52 3.92 -1.72 10.28
C ALA A 52 2.83 -1.65 11.35
N ILE A 53 2.22 -0.48 11.56
CA ILE A 53 1.13 -0.28 12.52
C ILE A 53 -0.21 -0.69 11.91
N GLY A 54 -0.47 -0.27 10.66
CA GLY A 54 -1.73 -0.49 9.97
C GLY A 54 -2.08 -1.97 9.83
N ALA A 55 -1.11 -2.79 9.44
CA ALA A 55 -1.31 -4.22 9.23
C ALA A 55 -1.92 -4.94 10.46
N PRO A 56 -1.30 -4.95 11.66
CA PRO A 56 -1.89 -5.63 12.82
C PRO A 56 -3.13 -4.90 13.37
N VAL A 57 -3.07 -3.58 13.51
CA VAL A 57 -4.12 -2.81 14.22
C VAL A 57 -5.42 -2.81 13.43
N LEU A 58 -5.37 -2.40 12.15
CA LEU A 58 -6.59 -2.29 11.36
C LEU A 58 -7.12 -3.66 10.94
N THR A 59 -6.28 -4.69 10.77
CA THR A 59 -6.75 -6.07 10.55
C THR A 59 -7.53 -6.58 11.75
N ALA A 60 -7.08 -6.30 12.99
CA ALA A 60 -7.81 -6.64 14.20
C ALA A 60 -9.16 -5.90 14.28
N LEU A 61 -9.17 -4.59 14.01
CA LEU A 61 -10.37 -3.76 14.06
C LEU A 61 -11.40 -4.11 12.98
N THR A 62 -10.95 -4.60 11.82
CA THR A 62 -11.81 -4.89 10.66
C THR A 62 -12.19 -6.36 10.54
N GLY A 63 -11.97 -7.18 11.58
CA GLY A 63 -12.21 -8.62 11.55
C GLY A 63 -13.64 -9.06 11.20
N ARG A 64 -14.64 -8.20 11.43
CA ARG A 64 -16.06 -8.44 11.11
C ARG A 64 -16.49 -7.91 9.73
N VAL A 65 -15.63 -7.15 9.05
CA VAL A 65 -15.95 -6.56 7.74
C VAL A 65 -15.80 -7.63 6.65
N PRO A 66 -16.75 -7.74 5.70
CA PRO A 66 -16.60 -8.65 4.57
C PRO A 66 -15.32 -8.36 3.79
N ARG A 67 -14.46 -9.38 3.61
CA ARG A 67 -13.09 -9.20 3.11
C ARG A 67 -13.02 -8.52 1.73
N LYS A 68 -13.95 -8.85 0.83
CA LYS A 68 -14.06 -8.19 -0.48
C LYS A 68 -14.34 -6.68 -0.36
N LEU A 69 -15.29 -6.28 0.49
CA LEU A 69 -15.61 -4.87 0.71
C LEU A 69 -14.42 -4.13 1.32
N LEU A 70 -13.73 -4.76 2.26
CA LEU A 70 -12.54 -4.19 2.87
C LEU A 70 -11.42 -3.96 1.86
N LEU A 71 -11.09 -4.94 1.01
CA LEU A 71 -10.07 -4.76 -0.02
C LEU A 71 -10.43 -3.64 -1.02
N ILE A 72 -11.69 -3.55 -1.43
CA ILE A 72 -12.16 -2.46 -2.30
C ILE A 72 -12.00 -1.11 -1.59
N GLY A 73 -12.45 -1.01 -0.33
CA GLY A 73 -12.32 0.21 0.47
C GLY A 73 -10.87 0.64 0.67
N LEU A 74 -9.96 -0.31 0.91
CA LEU A 74 -8.53 -0.05 1.03
C LEU A 74 -7.94 0.47 -0.28
N MET A 75 -8.32 -0.09 -1.43
CA MET A 75 -7.85 0.40 -2.73
C MET A 75 -8.41 1.77 -3.07
N VAL A 76 -9.66 2.06 -2.68
CA VAL A 76 -10.23 3.42 -2.80
C VAL A 76 -9.46 4.40 -1.92
N LEU A 77 -9.23 4.06 -0.64
CA LEU A 77 -8.45 4.88 0.28
C LEU A 77 -7.02 5.12 -0.23
N PHE A 78 -6.36 4.06 -0.72
CA PHE A 78 -5.02 4.14 -1.29
C PHE A 78 -4.98 5.06 -2.51
N THR A 79 -5.96 4.95 -3.40
CA THR A 79 -6.08 5.80 -4.59
C THR A 79 -6.30 7.26 -4.20
N LEU A 80 -7.24 7.53 -3.29
CA LEU A 80 -7.49 8.88 -2.79
C LEU A 80 -6.28 9.47 -2.07
N GLY A 81 -5.58 8.67 -1.27
CA GLY A 81 -4.35 9.08 -0.60
C GLY A 81 -3.24 9.47 -1.59
N ASN A 82 -3.13 8.78 -2.73
CA ASN A 82 -2.20 9.16 -3.78
C ASN A 82 -2.63 10.41 -4.55
N LEU A 83 -3.94 10.62 -4.75
CA LEU A 83 -4.44 11.88 -5.31
C LEU A 83 -4.18 13.08 -4.38
N LEU A 84 -4.22 12.85 -3.06
CA LEU A 84 -3.81 13.85 -2.07
C LEU A 84 -2.29 14.09 -2.11
N ALA A 85 -1.48 13.05 -2.26
CA ALA A 85 -0.04 13.18 -2.41
C ALA A 85 0.34 13.98 -3.66
N TRP A 86 -0.34 13.73 -4.78
CA TRP A 86 -0.16 14.48 -6.02
C TRP A 86 -0.46 15.97 -5.86
N GLN A 87 -1.50 16.32 -5.09
CA GLN A 87 -1.91 17.71 -4.84
C GLN A 87 -1.27 18.32 -3.59
N ALA A 88 -0.31 17.64 -2.94
CA ALA A 88 0.23 18.07 -1.66
C ALA A 88 0.89 19.47 -1.77
N PRO A 89 0.37 20.51 -1.09
CA PRO A 89 0.95 21.86 -1.16
C PRO A 89 2.29 21.98 -0.43
N GLY A 90 2.67 20.99 0.37
CA GLY A 90 3.93 21.00 1.12
C GLY A 90 4.28 19.66 1.76
N TYR A 91 5.41 19.64 2.46
CA TYR A 91 5.96 18.45 3.09
C TYR A 91 4.99 17.78 4.08
N GLU A 92 4.36 18.55 4.97
CA GLU A 92 3.42 17.99 5.98
C GLU A 92 2.19 17.33 5.35
N SER A 93 1.63 17.94 4.29
CA SER A 93 0.51 17.31 3.55
C SER A 93 0.94 16.01 2.86
N LEU A 94 2.17 15.95 2.36
CA LEU A 94 2.71 14.74 1.75
C LEU A 94 2.99 13.66 2.81
N VAL A 95 3.46 14.04 4.00
CA VAL A 95 3.59 13.15 5.17
C VAL A 95 2.27 12.49 5.52
N VAL A 96 1.18 13.26 5.62
CA VAL A 96 -0.15 12.71 5.92
C VAL A 96 -0.61 11.76 4.81
N ALA A 97 -0.44 12.13 3.55
CA ALA A 97 -0.79 11.27 2.42
C ALA A 97 -0.01 9.95 2.43
N ARG A 98 1.30 9.99 2.76
CA ARG A 98 2.15 8.80 2.90
C ARG A 98 1.72 7.92 4.07
N LEU A 99 1.37 8.51 5.22
CA LEU A 99 0.88 7.75 6.36
C LEU A 99 -0.44 7.03 6.02
N LEU A 100 -1.39 7.74 5.40
CA LEU A 100 -2.69 7.17 4.99
C LEU A 100 -2.55 6.02 4.00
N THR A 101 -1.71 6.20 2.98
CA THR A 101 -1.45 5.17 1.96
C THR A 101 -0.71 3.97 2.55
N GLY A 102 0.26 4.20 3.45
CA GLY A 102 0.96 3.15 4.18
C GLY A 102 0.04 2.30 5.07
N LEU A 103 -0.90 2.95 5.79
CA LEU A 103 -1.92 2.24 6.56
C LEU A 103 -2.78 1.33 5.68
N ALA A 104 -3.22 1.82 4.51
CA ALA A 104 -4.02 1.03 3.58
C ALA A 104 -3.22 -0.18 3.02
N HIS A 105 -1.95 0.05 2.67
CA HIS A 105 -1.04 -0.97 2.17
C HIS A 105 -0.90 -2.13 3.16
N GLY A 106 -0.53 -1.87 4.42
CA GLY A 106 -0.27 -2.94 5.39
C GLY A 106 -1.46 -3.89 5.58
N VAL A 107 -2.67 -3.35 5.62
CA VAL A 107 -3.91 -4.15 5.73
C VAL A 107 -4.18 -4.91 4.44
N PHE A 108 -3.99 -4.29 3.29
CA PHE A 108 -4.22 -4.92 1.99
C PHE A 108 -3.34 -6.16 1.82
N PHE A 109 -2.06 -6.09 2.18
CA PHE A 109 -1.13 -7.22 2.03
C PHE A 109 -1.46 -8.35 3.00
N SER A 110 -1.83 -8.02 4.24
CA SER A 110 -2.25 -9.01 5.25
C SER A 110 -3.50 -9.79 4.81
N ILE A 111 -4.55 -9.08 4.37
CA ILE A 111 -5.83 -9.69 4.02
C ILE A 111 -5.80 -10.28 2.62
N GLY A 112 -5.15 -9.59 1.68
CA GLY A 112 -5.04 -9.99 0.29
C GLY A 112 -4.32 -11.32 0.13
N SER A 113 -3.23 -11.56 0.88
CA SER A 113 -2.54 -12.86 0.87
C SER A 113 -3.43 -14.00 1.37
N THR A 114 -4.24 -13.76 2.39
CA THR A 114 -5.22 -14.73 2.91
C THR A 114 -6.32 -15.03 1.88
N ILE A 115 -6.81 -14.03 1.17
CA ILE A 115 -7.79 -14.25 0.09
C ILE A 115 -7.13 -14.99 -1.09
N ALA A 116 -5.91 -14.59 -1.48
CA ALA A 116 -5.20 -15.19 -2.61
C ALA A 116 -5.03 -16.71 -2.44
N THR A 117 -4.67 -17.18 -1.24
CA THR A 117 -4.55 -18.62 -0.95
C THR A 117 -5.89 -19.34 -0.97
N GLY A 118 -6.99 -18.68 -0.61
CA GLY A 118 -8.35 -19.23 -0.69
C GLY A 118 -8.95 -19.28 -2.10
N LEU A 119 -8.34 -18.62 -3.09
CA LEU A 119 -8.79 -18.61 -4.49
C LEU A 119 -8.23 -19.78 -5.32
N VAL A 120 -7.36 -20.60 -4.74
CA VAL A 120 -6.66 -21.69 -5.40
C VAL A 120 -6.72 -22.97 -4.57
N ALA A 121 -6.39 -24.10 -5.18
CA ALA A 121 -6.19 -25.36 -4.45
C ALA A 121 -5.03 -25.21 -3.45
N LYS A 122 -5.08 -25.95 -2.32
CA LYS A 122 -4.16 -25.80 -1.18
C LYS A 122 -2.69 -25.92 -1.58
N GLU A 123 -2.38 -26.88 -2.46
CA GLU A 123 -1.07 -27.15 -3.05
C GLU A 123 -0.54 -26.03 -3.95
N LYS A 124 -1.39 -25.08 -4.35
CA LYS A 124 -1.03 -23.90 -5.15
C LYS A 124 -0.99 -22.60 -4.34
N ALA A 125 -1.20 -22.66 -3.02
CA ALA A 125 -1.24 -21.47 -2.16
C ALA A 125 0.04 -20.62 -2.26
N ALA A 126 1.21 -21.26 -2.24
CA ALA A 126 2.49 -20.57 -2.39
C ALA A 126 2.61 -19.88 -3.78
N SER A 127 2.15 -20.55 -4.85
CA SER A 127 2.12 -19.96 -6.18
C SER A 127 1.17 -18.77 -6.28
N ALA A 128 0.04 -18.78 -5.59
CA ALA A 128 -0.87 -17.64 -5.55
C ALA A 128 -0.25 -16.42 -4.84
N ILE A 129 0.45 -16.65 -3.73
CA ILE A 129 1.23 -15.60 -3.05
C ILE A 129 2.32 -15.06 -3.98
N ALA A 130 3.07 -15.94 -4.65
CA ALA A 130 4.11 -15.56 -5.59
C ALA A 130 3.57 -14.75 -6.77
N ILE A 131 2.40 -15.12 -7.31
CA ILE A 131 1.73 -14.37 -8.39
C ILE A 131 1.22 -13.01 -7.89
N MET A 132 0.74 -12.93 -6.65
CA MET A 132 0.26 -11.67 -6.09
C MET A 132 1.40 -10.66 -5.90
N PHE A 133 2.54 -11.10 -5.36
CA PHE A 133 3.67 -10.22 -5.02
C PHE A 133 4.78 -10.19 -6.06
N GLY A 134 4.73 -11.03 -7.10
CA GLY A 134 5.78 -11.17 -8.10
C GLY A 134 5.63 -10.26 -9.32
N ALA A 135 4.64 -9.35 -9.32
CA ALA A 135 4.46 -8.33 -10.35
C ALA A 135 5.29 -7.07 -10.03
#